data_AF-A0A1R3GJF3-F1
#
_entry.id   AF-A0A1R3GJF3-F1
#
_cell.length_a   1.000
_cell.length_b   1.000
_cell.length_c   1.000
_cell.angle_alpha   90.00
_cell.angle_beta   90.00
_cell.angle_gamma   90.00
#
_symmetry.space_group_name_H-M   'P 1'
#
loop_
_entity.id
_entity.type
_entity.pdbx_description
1 polymer ?
#
loop_
_entity_poly.entity_id
_entity_poly.type
_entity_poly.pdbx_seq_one_letter_code
_entity_poly.pdbx_strand_id
1 'polypeptide(L)' 'IFSASRLDIPNAWQMPQGGIDDSEDPKAAALRELKEETGVSSAEVLSE' A
#
# COMPACT_ATOMS: atom_id res chain seq x y z
N ILE A 1 5.85 8.12 7.73
CA ILE A 1 6.15 7.55 6.40
C ILE A 1 6.60 6.11 6.63
N PHE A 2 5.88 5.12 6.09
CA PHE A 2 6.16 3.68 6.25
C PHE A 2 6.54 3.09 4.90
N SER A 3 7.76 2.58 4.75
CA SER A 3 8.27 1.92 3.54
C SER A 3 9.14 0.73 3.93
N ALA A 4 9.18 -0.30 3.08
CA ALA A 4 9.97 -1.50 3.28
C ALA A 4 10.98 -1.71 2.13
N SER A 5 12.17 -2.22 2.47
CA SER A 5 13.18 -2.62 1.47
C SER A 5 12.82 -3.98 0.91
N ARG A 6 12.91 -4.11 -0.42
CA ARG A 6 12.79 -5.39 -1.10
C ARG A 6 13.95 -6.32 -0.76
N LEU A 7 13.65 -7.61 -0.66
CA LEU A 7 14.66 -8.65 -0.42
C LEU A 7 15.37 -9.10 -1.70
N ASP A 8 14.68 -9.01 -2.84
CA ASP A 8 15.14 -9.47 -4.16
C ASP A 8 15.90 -8.39 -4.95
N ILE A 9 15.70 -7.11 -4.61
CA ILE A 9 16.31 -5.97 -5.30
C ILE A 9 16.99 -5.06 -4.25
N PRO A 10 18.34 -5.09 -4.15
CA PRO A 10 19.06 -4.23 -3.23
C PRO A 10 18.78 -2.75 -3.47
N ASN A 11 18.66 -1.99 -2.38
CA ASN A 11 18.38 -0.54 -2.40
C ASN A 11 17.01 -0.15 -3.01
N ALA A 12 16.10 -1.09 -3.24
CA ALA A 12 14.74 -0.78 -3.67
C ALA A 12 13.80 -0.71 -2.46
N TRP A 13 13.29 0.49 -2.17
CA TRP A 13 12.30 0.75 -1.14
C TRP A 13 10.92 0.96 -1.77
N GLN A 14 9.88 0.36 -1.20
CA GLN A 14 8.51 0.50 -1.68
C GLN A 14 7.53 0.76 -0.53
N MET A 15 6.40 1.38 -0.86
CA MET A 15 5.22 1.42 0.02
C MET A 15 4.43 0.11 -0.17
N PRO A 16 3.53 -0.23 0.77
CA PRO A 16 2.48 -1.21 0.51
C PRO A 16 1.69 -0.83 -0.74
N GLN A 17 1.55 -1.75 -1.68
CA GLN A 17 0.93 -1.46 -2.97
C GLN A 17 0.41 -2.73 -3.63
N GLY A 18 -0.48 -2.55 -4.60
CA GLY A 18 -0.91 -3.61 -5.51
C GLY A 18 -1.79 -3.07 -6.62
N GLY A 19 -2.47 -3.98 -7.30
CA GLY A 19 -3.36 -3.64 -8.42
C GLY A 19 -4.64 -2.95 -7.93
N ILE A 20 -5.27 -2.22 -8.85
CA ILE A 20 -6.66 -1.76 -8.68
C ILE A 20 -7.54 -2.76 -9.42
N ASP A 21 -8.56 -3.30 -8.74
CA ASP A 21 -9.52 -4.22 -9.36
C ASP A 21 -10.49 -3.49 -10.29
N ASP A 22 -11.16 -4.23 -11.18
CA ASP A 22 -12.14 -3.64 -12.10
C ASP A 22 -13.27 -2.92 -11.33
N SER A 23 -13.42 -1.63 -11.60
CA SER A 23 -14.37 -0.72 -10.92
C SER A 23 -14.06 -0.45 -9.43
N GLU A 24 -12.88 -0.79 -8.94
CA GLU A 24 -12.41 -0.42 -7.60
C GLU A 24 -11.94 1.04 -7.57
N ASP A 25 -12.30 1.76 -6.52
CA ASP A 25 -11.81 3.12 -6.30
C ASP A 25 -10.33 3.09 -5.87
N PRO A 26 -9.45 3.96 -6.40
CA PRO A 26 -8.03 3.96 -6.06
C PRO A 26 -7.72 4.08 -4.56
N LYS A 27 -8.56 4.80 -3.79
CA LYS A 27 -8.41 4.93 -2.33
C LYS A 27 -8.82 3.65 -1.62
N ALA A 28 -9.85 2.98 -2.11
CA ALA A 28 -10.24 1.67 -1.60
C ALA A 28 -9.13 0.64 -1.83
N ALA A 29 -8.53 0.62 -3.04
CA ALA A 29 -7.39 -0.23 -3.37
C ALA A 29 -6.20 0.05 -2.43
N ALA A 30 -5.83 1.32 -2.25
CA ALA A 30 -4.72 1.70 -1.37
C ALA A 30 -4.93 1.24 0.10
N LEU A 31 -6.16 1.35 0.63
CA LEU A 31 -6.48 0.89 1.97
C LEU A 31 -6.52 -0.65 2.08
N ARG A 32 -6.98 -1.34 1.03
CA ARG A 32 -6.97 -2.81 0.94
C ARG A 32 -5.54 -3.34 0.96
N GLU A 33 -4.68 -2.84 0.07
CA GLU A 33 -3.28 -3.26 -0.03
C GLU A 33 -2.48 -2.94 1.23
N LEU A 34 -2.71 -1.77 1.84
CA LEU A 34 -2.12 -1.44 3.15
C LEU A 34 -2.46 -2.51 4.19
N LYS A 35 -3.72 -2.95 4.26
CA LYS A 35 -4.15 -3.98 5.21
C LYS A 35 -3.58 -5.36 4.85
N GLU A 36 -3.58 -5.74 3.58
CA GLU A 36 -3.12 -7.06 3.12
C GLU A 36 -1.62 -7.25 3.35
N GLU A 37 -0.80 -6.24 3.05
CA GLU A 37 0.66 -6.38 3.16
C GLU A 37 1.21 -6.06 4.56
N THR A 38 0.49 -5.27 5.38
CA THR A 38 1.00 -4.81 6.69
C THR A 38 0.13 -5.15 7.89
N GLY A 39 -1.12 -5.55 7.68
CA GLY A 39 -2.11 -5.76 8.75
C GLY A 39 -2.71 -4.48 9.32
N VAL A 40 -2.30 -3.29 8.87
CA VAL A 40 -2.86 -2.01 9.35
C VAL A 40 -4.28 -1.84 8.83
N SER A 41 -5.24 -1.73 9.75
CA SER A 41 -6.68 -1.61 9.44
C SER A 41 -7.28 -0.26 9.82
N SER A 42 -6.50 0.62 10.45
CA SER A 42 -6.91 1.96 10.86
C SER A 42 -5.89 2.98 10.35
N ALA A 43 -6.31 3.80 9.40
CA ALA A 43 -5.50 4.84 8.78
C ALA A 43 -6.39 6.02 8.36
N GLU A 44 -5.82 7.22 8.34
CA GLU A 44 -6.47 8.44 7.91
C GLU A 44 -5.74 9.01 6.69
N VAL A 45 -6.50 9.44 5.68
CA VAL A 45 -5.94 10.10 4.49
C VAL A 45 -5.76 11.58 4.81
N LEU A 46 -4.51 12.03 4.80
CA LEU A 46 -4.14 13.41 5.14
C LEU A 46 -4.26 14.38 3.95
N SER A 47 -4.12 13.88 2.71
CA SER A 47 -4.19 14.67 1.47
C SER A 47 -4.35 13.76 0.25
N GLU A 48 -4.89 14.30 -0.86
CA GLU A 48 -5.00 13.68 -2.19
C GLU A 48 -4.24 14.50 -3.24
#